data_AF-A0A9J6QEQ1-F1
#
_entry.id   AF-A0A9J6QEQ1-F1
#
_cell.length_a   1.000
_cell.length_b   1.000
_cell.length_c   1.000
_cell.angle_alpha   90.00
_cell.angle_beta   90.00
_cell.angle_gamma   90.00
#
_symmetry.space_group_name_H-M   'P 1'
#
loop_
_entity.id
_entity.type
_entity.pdbx_description
1 polymer ?
#
loop_
_entity_poly.entity_id
_entity_poly.type
_entity_poly.pdbx_seq_one_letter_code
_entity_poly.pdbx_strand_id
1 'polypeptide(L)'
;MNTVRSSTTTIDKLAAENAYLLNGAARELSTSWMLHKTMLGAQAALVCVAQGDIRATRDWLEGTTDEAGAEIPDEITVPEVQAWFDSQMISNDGKSGFLTRQQAEDSIRAECPATDAFLADVRAQGVEVAIAHIEQTICPNHETILREFAAQLRNEAGQ
;
A
#
# COMPACT_ATOMS: atom_id res chain seq x y z
N MET A 1 -24.57 -20.39 -18.83
CA MET A 1 -25.06 -19.56 -17.71
C MET A 1 -24.08 -19.50 -16.53
N ASN A 2 -23.40 -20.59 -16.14
CA ASN A 2 -22.45 -20.57 -15.01
C ASN A 2 -21.15 -19.79 -15.28
N THR A 3 -20.57 -19.89 -16.49
CA THR A 3 -19.32 -19.18 -16.85
C THR A 3 -19.49 -17.66 -16.85
N VAL A 4 -20.59 -17.14 -17.42
CA VAL A 4 -20.89 -15.69 -17.43
C VAL A 4 -21.09 -15.16 -16.02
N ARG A 5 -21.78 -15.90 -15.14
CA ARG A 5 -21.99 -15.53 -13.74
C ARG A 5 -20.67 -15.53 -12.95
N SER A 6 -19.77 -16.46 -13.26
CA SER A 6 -18.41 -16.52 -12.69
C SER A 6 -17.57 -15.32 -13.13
N SER A 7 -17.59 -14.97 -14.42
CA SER A 7 -16.87 -13.80 -14.95
C SER A 7 -17.40 -12.48 -14.38
N THR A 8 -18.72 -12.31 -14.25
CA THR A 8 -19.30 -11.11 -13.59
C THR A 8 -18.85 -11.01 -12.14
N THR A 9 -18.83 -12.12 -11.41
CA THR A 9 -18.38 -12.13 -10.01
C THR A 9 -16.90 -11.73 -9.86
N THR A 10 -16.03 -12.17 -10.78
CA THR A 10 -14.61 -11.77 -10.79
C THR A 10 -14.45 -10.28 -11.12
N ILE A 11 -15.19 -9.78 -12.11
CA ILE A 11 -15.17 -8.35 -12.48
C ILE A 11 -15.64 -7.48 -11.30
N ASP A 12 -16.70 -7.88 -10.61
CA ASP A 12 -17.22 -7.14 -9.45
C ASP A 12 -16.20 -7.10 -8.30
N LYS A 13 -15.48 -8.21 -8.05
CA LYS A 13 -14.41 -8.27 -7.05
C LYS A 13 -13.23 -7.36 -7.41
N LEU A 14 -12.77 -7.39 -8.66
CA LEU A 14 -11.70 -6.52 -9.14
C LEU A 14 -12.10 -5.04 -9.13
N ALA A 15 -13.37 -4.73 -9.43
CA ALA A 15 -13.88 -3.37 -9.36
C ALA A 15 -13.92 -2.86 -7.91
N ALA A 16 -14.35 -3.69 -6.97
CA ALA A 16 -14.36 -3.36 -5.55
C ALA A 16 -12.93 -3.15 -5.01
N GLU A 17 -11.99 -4.04 -5.34
CA GLU A 17 -10.58 -3.91 -4.97
C GLU A 17 -9.97 -2.61 -5.55
N ASN A 18 -10.17 -2.33 -6.84
CA ASN A 18 -9.68 -1.09 -7.45
C ASN A 18 -10.26 0.16 -6.78
N ALA A 19 -11.55 0.17 -6.44
CA ALA A 19 -12.16 1.30 -5.75
C ALA A 19 -11.53 1.53 -4.37
N TYR A 20 -11.25 0.46 -3.64
CA TYR A 20 -10.57 0.53 -2.34
C TYR A 20 -9.12 1.03 -2.48
N LEU A 21 -8.34 0.46 -3.42
CA LEU A 21 -6.96 0.85 -3.66
C LEU A 21 -6.82 2.30 -4.15
N LEU A 22 -7.73 2.77 -5.01
CA LEU A 22 -7.74 4.17 -5.46
C LEU A 22 -7.95 5.14 -4.31
N ASN A 23 -8.84 4.82 -3.37
CA ASN A 23 -9.03 5.62 -2.16
C ASN A 23 -7.79 5.59 -1.27
N GLY A 24 -7.17 4.42 -1.09
CA GLY A 24 -5.91 4.28 -0.37
C GLY A 24 -4.79 5.13 -0.99
N ALA A 25 -4.58 5.01 -2.30
CA ALA A 25 -3.59 5.79 -3.04
C ALA A 25 -3.84 7.30 -2.97
N ALA A 26 -5.11 7.73 -3.06
CA ALA A 26 -5.46 9.14 -2.89
C ALA A 26 -5.14 9.64 -1.47
N ARG A 27 -5.40 8.83 -0.45
CA ARG A 27 -5.06 9.14 0.94
C ARG A 27 -3.55 9.28 1.13
N GLU A 28 -2.77 8.32 0.65
CA GLU A 28 -1.30 8.35 0.76
C GLU A 28 -0.68 9.49 -0.04
N LEU A 29 -1.24 9.83 -1.21
CA LEU A 29 -0.82 11.00 -1.97
C LEU A 29 -1.12 12.31 -1.21
N SER A 30 -2.29 12.40 -0.56
CA SER A 30 -2.63 13.55 0.30
C SER A 30 -1.65 13.68 1.47
N THR A 31 -1.32 12.57 2.13
CA THR A 31 -0.30 12.55 3.21
C THR A 31 1.08 12.96 2.69
N SER A 32 1.48 12.47 1.51
CA SER A 32 2.75 12.85 0.88
C SER A 32 2.81 14.34 0.55
N TRP A 33 1.71 14.91 0.06
CA TRP A 33 1.59 16.34 -0.18
C TRP A 33 1.72 17.16 1.10
N MET A 34 1.06 16.73 2.18
CA MET A 34 1.17 17.36 3.49
C MET A 34 2.62 17.34 4.01
N LEU A 35 3.30 16.20 3.91
CA LEU A 35 4.72 16.08 4.28
C LEU A 35 5.60 17.04 3.47
N HIS A 36 5.36 17.14 2.16
CA HIS A 36 6.10 18.05 1.29
C HIS A 36 5.88 19.52 1.70
N LYS A 37 4.64 19.90 2.00
CA LYS A 37 4.28 21.23 2.50
C LYS A 37 5.00 21.55 3.82
N THR A 38 5.03 20.61 4.77
CA THR A 38 5.76 20.77 6.04
C THR A 38 7.26 20.96 5.82
N MET A 39 7.88 20.17 4.93
CA MET A 39 9.30 20.30 4.62
C MET A 39 9.65 21.66 4.00
N LEU A 40 8.84 22.15 3.06
CA LEU A 40 9.04 23.47 2.46
C LEU A 40 8.83 24.61 3.48
N GLY A 41 7.80 24.49 4.34
CA GLY A 41 7.56 25.46 5.42
C GLY A 41 8.72 25.53 6.41
N ALA A 42 9.27 24.39 6.81
CA ALA A 42 10.47 24.33 7.65
C ALA A 42 11.70 24.96 6.98
N GLN A 43 11.90 24.74 5.68
CA GLN A 43 12.97 25.41 4.92
C GLN A 43 12.80 26.92 4.89
N ALA A 44 11.58 27.41 4.66
CA ALA A 44 11.28 28.84 4.69
C ALA A 44 11.53 29.44 6.10
N ALA A 45 11.10 28.73 7.15
CA ALA A 45 11.33 29.12 8.54
C ALA A 45 12.84 29.24 8.85
N LEU A 46 13.67 28.29 8.40
CA LEU A 46 15.12 28.34 8.58
C LEU A 46 15.75 29.59 7.92
N VAL A 47 15.24 30.03 6.77
CA VAL A 47 15.68 31.28 6.13
C VAL A 47 15.32 32.49 6.99
N CYS A 48 14.11 32.53 7.57
CA CYS A 48 13.69 33.59 8.49
C CYS A 48 14.53 33.62 9.77
N VAL A 49 14.89 32.46 10.32
CA VAL A 49 15.81 32.35 11.47
C VAL A 49 17.16 32.99 11.16
N ALA A 50 17.73 32.71 9.98
CA ALA A 50 19.00 33.30 9.56
C ALA A 50 18.96 34.84 9.43
N GLN A 51 17.76 35.40 9.23
CA GLN A 51 17.53 36.84 9.16
C GLN A 51 17.15 37.46 10.52
N GLY A 52 16.98 36.65 11.57
CA GLY A 52 16.53 37.08 12.89
C GLY A 52 15.03 37.40 12.98
N ASP A 53 14.24 37.04 11.96
CA ASP A 53 12.79 37.27 11.96
C ASP A 53 12.05 36.10 12.61
N ILE A 54 11.97 36.16 13.93
CA ILE A 54 11.31 35.13 14.75
C ILE A 54 9.80 35.07 14.52
N ARG A 55 9.16 36.20 14.14
CA ARG A 55 7.71 36.21 13.85
C ARG A 55 7.43 35.46 12.56
N ALA A 56 8.14 35.80 11.48
CA ALA A 56 7.99 35.09 10.21
C ALA A 56 8.35 33.59 10.34
N THR A 57 9.36 33.26 11.16
CA THR A 57 9.69 31.86 11.47
C THR A 57 8.49 31.13 12.07
N ARG A 58 7.84 31.74 13.07
CA ARG A 58 6.67 31.16 13.73
C ARG A 58 5.51 30.99 12.74
N ASP A 59 5.18 32.02 11.97
CA ASP A 59 4.07 31.99 11.01
C ASP A 59 4.24 30.84 9.98
N TRP A 60 5.46 30.61 9.50
CA TRP A 60 5.77 29.51 8.58
C TRP A 60 5.60 28.12 9.21
N LEU A 61 5.96 27.97 10.49
CA LEU A 61 5.84 26.70 11.22
C LEU A 61 4.39 26.43 11.60
N GLU A 62 3.70 27.40 12.22
CA GLU A 62 2.30 27.27 12.67
C GLU A 62 1.36 26.96 11.50
N GLY A 63 1.51 27.67 10.36
CA GLY A 63 0.71 27.41 9.16
C GLY A 63 0.91 26.03 8.52
N THR A 64 1.87 25.24 9.01
CA THR A 64 2.10 23.84 8.63
C THR A 64 1.74 22.82 9.72
N THR A 65 1.60 23.24 10.97
CA THR A 65 1.32 22.36 12.11
C THR A 65 -0.15 22.36 12.54
N ASP A 66 -1.00 23.26 12.04
CA ASP A 66 -2.44 23.32 12.34
C ASP A 66 -3.21 22.03 11.99
N GLU A 67 -2.62 21.15 11.18
CA GLU A 67 -3.18 19.85 10.79
C GLU A 67 -2.49 18.66 11.49
N ALA A 68 -1.58 18.90 12.43
CA ALA A 68 -0.88 17.85 13.15
C ALA A 68 -1.79 17.17 14.19
N GLY A 69 -1.84 15.84 14.19
CA GLY A 69 -2.65 15.06 15.12
C GLY A 69 -2.06 14.91 16.54
N ALA A 70 -0.83 15.37 16.76
CA ALA A 70 -0.15 15.30 18.05
C ALA A 70 0.00 16.70 18.66
N GLU A 71 -0.61 16.92 19.82
CA GLU A 71 -0.53 18.18 20.55
C GLU A 71 0.66 18.14 21.53
N ILE A 72 1.47 19.20 21.51
CA ILE A 72 2.52 19.42 22.51
C ILE A 72 1.87 19.83 23.83
N PRO A 73 2.28 19.27 24.98
CA PRO A 73 1.82 19.72 26.29
C PRO A 73 2.17 21.20 26.56
N ASP A 74 1.21 21.97 27.08
CA ASP A 74 1.36 23.42 27.34
C ASP A 74 2.55 23.79 28.24
N GLU A 75 2.93 22.90 29.16
CA GLU A 75 3.99 23.13 30.15
C GLU A 75 5.34 22.47 29.78
N ILE A 76 5.50 22.00 28.54
CA ILE A 76 6.75 21.34 28.13
C ILE A 76 7.94 22.31 28.21
N THR A 77 9.06 21.85 28.78
CA THR A 77 10.32 22.60 28.77
C THR A 77 11.18 22.21 27.57
N VAL A 78 12.09 23.11 27.15
CA VAL A 78 13.00 22.86 26.00
C VAL A 78 13.76 21.52 26.13
N PRO A 79 14.31 21.13 27.31
CA PRO A 79 14.95 19.82 27.46
C PRO A 79 14.02 18.62 27.29
N GLU A 80 12.72 18.77 27.54
CA GLU A 80 11.73 17.68 27.47
C GLU A 80 11.19 17.45 26.05
N VAL A 81 11.35 18.44 25.15
CA VAL A 81 10.86 18.37 23.75
C VAL A 81 11.37 17.14 23.02
N GLN A 82 12.66 16.79 23.18
CA GLN A 82 13.23 15.62 22.51
C GLN A 82 12.57 14.32 22.97
N ALA A 83 12.36 14.18 24.28
CA ALA A 83 11.74 12.97 24.84
C ALA A 83 10.27 12.85 24.42
N TRP A 84 9.54 13.97 24.37
CA TRP A 84 8.19 14.00 23.82
C TRP A 84 8.20 13.60 22.33
N PHE A 85 9.08 14.19 21.51
CA PHE A 85 9.19 13.85 20.09
C PHE A 85 9.42 12.35 19.88
N ASP A 86 10.41 11.78 20.58
CA ASP A 86 10.73 10.36 20.47
C ASP A 86 9.54 9.47 20.88
N SER A 87 8.72 9.92 21.85
CA SER A 87 7.49 9.21 22.25
C SER A 87 6.39 9.21 21.19
N GLN A 88 6.40 10.18 20.27
CA GLN A 88 5.43 10.26 19.17
C GLN A 88 5.89 9.46 17.93
N MET A 89 7.16 9.05 17.87
CA MET A 89 7.73 8.30 16.74
C MET A 89 7.44 6.79 16.82
N ILE A 90 6.18 6.42 17.04
CA ILE A 90 5.70 5.03 17.13
C ILE A 90 4.93 4.68 15.84
N SER A 91 5.32 3.59 15.17
CA SER A 91 4.61 3.04 14.00
C SER A 91 3.27 2.40 14.40
N ASN A 92 2.38 2.15 13.43
CA ASN A 92 1.08 1.50 13.61
C ASN A 92 1.17 0.10 14.28
N ASP A 93 2.33 -0.55 14.28
CA ASP A 93 2.58 -1.85 14.91
C ASP A 93 3.19 -1.75 16.33
N GLY A 94 3.27 -0.54 16.90
CA GLY A 94 3.79 -0.31 18.24
C GLY A 94 5.32 -0.39 18.36
N LYS A 95 6.05 -0.46 17.23
CA LYS A 95 7.51 -0.44 17.18
C LYS A 95 8.02 0.91 16.69
N SER A 96 9.24 1.26 17.07
CA SER A 96 9.91 2.45 16.51
C SER A 96 10.36 2.14 15.07
N GLY A 97 9.83 2.87 14.09
CA GLY A 97 10.43 2.96 12.76
C GLY A 97 9.51 2.68 11.59
N PHE A 98 9.77 3.41 10.51
CA PHE A 98 9.25 3.20 9.17
C PHE A 98 9.35 1.72 8.75
N LEU A 99 8.35 1.22 8.01
CA LEU A 99 8.42 -0.10 7.38
C LEU A 99 9.69 -0.21 6.54
N THR A 100 10.39 -1.34 6.63
CA THR A 100 11.40 -1.68 5.62
C THR A 100 10.72 -1.80 4.26
N ARG A 101 11.48 -1.62 3.17
CA ARG A 101 10.95 -1.78 1.80
C ARG A 101 10.22 -3.11 1.62
N GLN A 102 10.77 -4.21 2.15
CA GLN A 102 10.14 -5.52 2.07
C GLN A 102 8.81 -5.56 2.82
N GLN A 103 8.75 -5.01 4.04
CA GLN A 103 7.50 -4.94 4.81
C GLN A 103 6.45 -4.08 4.11
N ALA A 104 6.84 -2.96 3.49
CA ALA A 104 5.92 -2.14 2.70
C ALA A 104 5.43 -2.89 1.46
N GLU A 105 6.31 -3.59 0.74
CA GLU A 105 5.95 -4.42 -0.41
C GLU A 105 5.01 -5.58 -0.02
N ASP A 106 5.25 -6.23 1.11
CA ASP A 106 4.40 -7.31 1.64
C ASP A 106 3.02 -6.78 2.05
N SER A 107 2.97 -5.63 2.72
CA SER A 107 1.70 -4.96 3.05
C SER A 107 0.93 -4.55 1.81
N ILE A 108 1.57 -3.96 0.79
CA ILE A 108 0.91 -3.58 -0.46
C ILE A 108 0.37 -4.80 -1.19
N ARG A 109 1.13 -5.91 -1.22
CA ARG A 109 0.70 -7.16 -1.84
C ARG A 109 -0.54 -7.74 -1.15
N ALA A 110 -0.61 -7.65 0.18
CA ALA A 110 -1.77 -8.12 0.94
C ALA A 110 -3.06 -7.35 0.60
N GLU A 111 -2.97 -6.15 0.03
CA GLU A 111 -4.14 -5.35 -0.37
C GLU A 111 -4.69 -5.70 -1.77
N CYS A 112 -4.05 -6.64 -2.50
CA CYS A 112 -4.44 -7.03 -3.88
C CYS A 112 -4.90 -8.50 -4.07
N PRO A 113 -5.67 -9.12 -3.14
CA PRO A 113 -5.99 -10.54 -3.19
C PRO A 113 -6.86 -10.96 -4.39
N ALA A 114 -7.74 -10.09 -4.88
CA ALA A 114 -8.56 -10.37 -6.06
C ALA A 114 -7.74 -10.34 -7.35
N THR A 115 -6.76 -9.44 -7.45
CA THR A 115 -5.81 -9.41 -8.57
C THR A 115 -4.93 -10.66 -8.59
N ASP A 116 -4.42 -11.11 -7.44
CA ASP A 116 -3.62 -12.34 -7.36
C ASP A 116 -4.44 -13.58 -7.74
N ALA A 117 -5.67 -13.70 -7.25
CA ALA A 117 -6.59 -14.77 -7.62
C ALA A 117 -6.92 -14.76 -9.13
N PHE A 118 -7.09 -13.58 -9.73
CA PHE A 118 -7.33 -13.46 -11.16
C PHE A 118 -6.10 -13.90 -11.98
N LEU A 119 -4.89 -13.49 -11.61
CA LEU A 119 -3.66 -13.88 -12.31
C LEU A 119 -3.41 -15.39 -12.21
N ALA A 120 -3.68 -16.00 -11.06
CA ALA A 120 -3.61 -17.45 -10.87
C ALA A 120 -4.58 -18.20 -11.80
N ASP A 121 -5.81 -17.73 -11.93
CA ASP A 121 -6.79 -18.34 -12.84
C ASP A 121 -6.37 -18.20 -14.31
N VAL A 122 -5.86 -17.05 -14.74
CA VAL A 122 -5.31 -16.86 -16.10
C VAL A 122 -4.16 -17.82 -16.38
N ARG A 123 -3.25 -18.02 -15.41
CA ARG A 123 -2.15 -19.01 -15.55
C ARG A 123 -2.69 -20.43 -15.67
N ALA A 124 -3.68 -20.81 -14.87
CA ALA A 124 -4.33 -22.12 -14.94
C ALA A 124 -5.06 -22.34 -16.28
N GLN A 125 -5.77 -21.33 -16.79
CA GLN A 125 -6.40 -21.38 -18.12
C GLN A 125 -5.36 -21.58 -19.24
N GLY A 126 -4.18 -20.97 -19.13
CA GLY A 126 -3.08 -21.18 -20.07
C GLY A 126 -2.61 -22.64 -20.12
N VAL A 127 -2.55 -23.32 -18.97
CA VAL A 127 -2.23 -24.75 -18.87
C VAL A 127 -3.35 -25.60 -19.51
N GLU A 128 -4.62 -25.23 -19.30
CA GLU A 128 -5.77 -25.92 -19.89
C GLU A 128 -5.80 -25.80 -21.42
N VAL A 129 -5.45 -24.64 -21.98
CA VAL A 129 -5.31 -24.44 -23.43
C VAL A 129 -4.17 -25.30 -23.98
N ALA A 130 -3.04 -25.41 -23.26
CA ALA A 130 -1.93 -26.28 -23.64
C ALA A 130 -2.35 -27.77 -23.63
N ILE A 131 -3.09 -28.22 -22.60
CA ILE A 131 -3.65 -29.58 -22.53
C ILE A 131 -4.49 -29.87 -23.77
N ALA A 132 -5.46 -29.00 -24.08
CA ALA A 132 -6.37 -29.20 -25.21
C ALA A 132 -5.61 -29.32 -26.55
N HIS A 133 -4.51 -28.59 -26.71
CA HIS A 133 -3.66 -28.69 -27.89
C HIS A 133 -2.84 -29.99 -27.93
N ILE A 134 -2.27 -30.42 -26.80
CA ILE A 134 -1.44 -31.64 -26.74
C ILE A 134 -2.31 -32.91 -26.87
N GLU A 135 -3.50 -32.96 -26.25
CA GLU A 135 -4.48 -34.05 -26.42
C GLU A 135 -4.84 -34.30 -27.89
N GLN A 136 -4.91 -33.24 -28.70
CA GLN A 136 -5.16 -33.33 -30.14
C GLN A 136 -3.95 -33.85 -30.94
N THR A 137 -2.75 -33.83 -30.36
CA THR A 137 -1.50 -33.97 -31.11
C THR A 137 -0.71 -35.25 -30.75
N ILE A 138 -0.56 -35.65 -29.47
CA ILE A 138 0.37 -36.74 -29.08
C ILE A 138 -0.03 -37.45 -27.76
N CYS A 139 -0.41 -38.74 -27.82
CA CYS A 139 -0.32 -39.86 -26.81
C CYS A 139 -0.74 -39.66 -25.32
N PRO A 140 -0.96 -40.72 -24.51
CA PRO A 140 -1.61 -40.59 -23.19
C PRO A 140 -0.64 -40.23 -22.04
N ASN A 141 -1.16 -39.52 -21.02
CA ASN A 141 -0.61 -39.14 -19.68
C ASN A 141 -0.18 -37.68 -19.41
N HIS A 142 -0.04 -36.78 -20.41
CA HIS A 142 0.27 -35.37 -20.13
C HIS A 142 -0.92 -34.59 -19.55
N GLU A 143 -2.15 -35.02 -19.88
CA GLU A 143 -3.39 -34.40 -19.40
C GLU A 143 -3.47 -34.38 -17.86
N THR A 144 -3.22 -35.52 -17.21
CA THR A 144 -3.34 -35.65 -15.75
C THR A 144 -2.37 -34.73 -15.01
N ILE A 145 -1.08 -34.73 -15.40
CA ILE A 145 -0.03 -33.93 -14.75
C ILE A 145 -0.34 -32.42 -14.89
N LEU A 146 -0.77 -32.00 -16.07
CA LEU A 146 -1.07 -30.59 -16.32
C LEU A 146 -2.37 -30.14 -15.64
N ARG A 147 -3.39 -31.01 -15.52
CA ARG A 147 -4.60 -30.70 -14.74
C ARG A 147 -4.29 -30.51 -13.26
N GLU A 148 -3.44 -31.36 -12.69
CA GLU A 148 -2.96 -31.21 -11.31
C GLU A 148 -2.19 -29.89 -11.14
N PHE A 149 -1.33 -29.53 -12.09
CA PHE A 149 -0.60 -28.26 -12.07
C PHE A 149 -1.52 -27.04 -12.17
N ALA A 150 -2.53 -27.06 -13.05
CA ALA A 150 -3.53 -26.00 -13.14
C ALA A 150 -4.33 -25.83 -11.83
N ALA A 151 -4.59 -26.93 -11.11
CA ALA A 151 -5.25 -26.88 -9.81
C ALA A 151 -4.34 -26.29 -8.71
N GLN A 152 -3.05 -26.64 -8.71
CA GLN A 152 -2.05 -26.06 -7.79
C GLN A 152 -1.97 -24.54 -7.95
N LEU A 153 -1.88 -24.04 -9.19
CA LEU A 153 -1.81 -22.60 -9.47
C LEU A 153 -3.00 -21.82 -8.91
N ARG A 154 -4.22 -22.39 -8.94
CA ARG A 154 -5.41 -21.75 -8.35
C ARG A 154 -5.40 -21.73 -6.82
N ASN A 155 -4.77 -22.71 -6.18
CA ASN A 155 -4.75 -22.83 -4.72
C ASN A 155 -3.65 -21.98 -4.07
N GLU A 156 -2.55 -21.69 -4.77
CA GLU A 156 -1.45 -20.86 -4.28
C GLU A 156 -1.83 -19.38 -4.07
N ALA A 157 -2.90 -18.88 -4.70
CA ALA A 157 -3.39 -17.50 -4.51
C ALA A 157 -4.24 -17.28 -3.23
N GLY A 158 -4.48 -18.33 -2.44
CA GLY A 158 -5.31 -18.28 -1.23
C GLY A 158 -4.54 -18.37 0.11
N GLN A 159 -3.20 -18.41 0.07
CA GLN A 159 -2.31 -18.42 1.24
C GLN A 159 -1.59 -17.09 1.39
#